data_AF-A0A7J4N8M7-F1
#
_entry.id   AF-A0A7J4N8M7-F1
#
_cell.length_a   1.000
_cell.length_b   1.000
_cell.length_c   1.000
_cell.angle_alpha   90.00
_cell.angle_beta   90.00
_cell.angle_gamma   90.00
#
_symmetry.space_group_name_H-M   'P 1'
#
loop_
_entity.id
_entity.type
_entity.pdbx_description
1 polymer ?
#
loop_
_entity_poly.entity_id
_entity_poly.type
_entity_poly.pdbx_seq_one_letter_code
_entity_poly.pdbx_strand_id
1 'polypeptide(L)'
;MFAGNELQVETSVHAAMKTLRGVERTQIAKFLIDPVVLYVLAATSKRCLTVPEMALLVNLPAATCYKLICQMDKLGLVAFCSNGRTNGRGKAAAYTSVLKEMHLEMKNSAIVLRVTWKNGTSDEFRRDLVPQTVDRCLFAEVSLIAAVADSAISD
;
A
#
# COMPACT_ATOMS: atom_id res chain seq x y z
N MET A 1 -7.24 22.39 -26.39
CA MET A 1 -5.83 22.47 -25.94
C MET A 1 -5.67 21.80 -24.56
N PHE A 2 -5.84 20.48 -24.46
CA PHE A 2 -5.72 19.74 -23.20
C PHE A 2 -4.59 18.69 -23.19
N ALA A 3 -4.01 18.37 -24.36
CA ALA A 3 -3.05 17.27 -24.52
C ALA A 3 -1.69 17.49 -23.81
N GLY A 4 -1.26 18.73 -23.62
CA GLY A 4 0.05 19.02 -22.99
C GLY A 4 0.11 18.70 -21.50
N ASN A 5 -0.98 18.96 -20.76
CA ASN A 5 -1.04 18.65 -19.33
C ASN A 5 -1.16 17.14 -19.09
N GLU A 6 -1.85 16.43 -19.97
CA GLU A 6 -2.06 14.98 -19.85
C GLU A 6 -0.74 14.22 -20.01
N LEU A 7 0.06 14.58 -21.02
CA LEU A 7 1.39 13.98 -21.24
C LEU A 7 2.35 14.26 -20.07
N GLN A 8 2.28 15.46 -19.48
CA GLN A 8 3.07 15.81 -18.30
C GLN A 8 2.66 14.97 -17.08
N VAL A 9 1.37 14.79 -16.85
CA VAL A 9 0.84 13.95 -15.76
C VAL A 9 1.28 12.50 -15.95
N GLU A 10 1.20 11.95 -17.15
CA GLU A 10 1.64 10.58 -17.45
C GLU A 10 3.14 10.40 -17.17
N THR A 11 3.97 11.36 -17.58
CA THR A 11 5.42 11.34 -17.32
C THR A 11 5.71 11.35 -15.82
N SER A 12 5.01 12.20 -15.06
CA SER A 12 5.15 12.28 -13.61
C SER A 12 4.70 10.99 -12.91
N VAL A 13 3.60 10.39 -13.36
CA VAL A 13 3.13 9.10 -12.84
C VAL A 13 4.15 8.01 -13.13
N HIS A 14 4.73 7.98 -14.33
CA HIS A 14 5.78 7.02 -14.67
C HIS A 14 7.02 7.19 -13.77
N ALA A 15 7.43 8.43 -13.49
CA ALA A 15 8.54 8.71 -12.58
C ALA A 15 8.25 8.24 -11.14
N ALA A 16 7.05 8.52 -10.61
CA ALA A 16 6.65 8.06 -9.28
C ALA A 16 6.59 6.52 -9.19
N MET A 17 6.10 5.85 -10.23
CA MET A 17 6.09 4.38 -10.31
C MET A 17 7.50 3.78 -10.35
N LYS A 18 8.48 4.48 -10.94
CA LYS A 18 9.89 4.05 -10.89
C LYS A 18 10.42 4.09 -9.46
N THR A 19 10.06 5.12 -8.68
CA THR A 19 10.39 5.22 -7.25
C THR A 19 9.71 4.12 -6.45
N LEU A 20 8.42 3.86 -6.70
CA LEU A 20 7.63 2.82 -6.02
C LEU A 20 8.29 1.43 -6.10
N ARG A 21 8.90 1.09 -7.25
CA ARG A 21 9.60 -0.19 -7.43
C ARG A 21 10.82 -0.39 -6.53
N GLY A 22 11.44 0.71 -6.06
CA GLY A 22 12.58 0.67 -5.15
C GLY A 22 12.20 0.57 -3.68
N VAL A 23 10.91 0.65 -3.36
CA VAL A 23 10.40 0.67 -1.98
C VAL A 23 9.98 -0.73 -1.55
N GLU A 24 10.19 -1.05 -0.28
CA GLU A 24 9.78 -2.32 0.30
C GLU A 24 8.25 -2.49 0.27
N ARG A 25 7.78 -3.61 -0.29
CA ARG A 25 6.34 -3.91 -0.46
C ARG A 25 5.53 -3.81 0.84
N THR A 26 6.12 -4.21 1.96
CA THR A 26 5.50 -4.14 3.29
C THR A 26 5.17 -2.70 3.70
N GLN A 27 6.02 -1.73 3.34
CA GLN A 27 5.80 -0.32 3.67
C GLN A 27 4.68 0.27 2.81
N ILE A 28 4.68 -0.06 1.51
CA ILE A 28 3.61 0.32 0.59
C ILE A 28 2.26 -0.18 1.11
N ALA A 29 2.17 -1.45 1.50
CA ALA A 29 0.94 -2.04 2.02
C ALA A 29 0.46 -1.37 3.33
N LYS A 30 1.36 -0.92 4.20
CA LYS A 30 0.98 -0.20 5.43
C LYS A 30 0.34 1.15 5.10
N PHE A 31 0.92 1.93 4.18
CA PHE A 31 0.36 3.20 3.72
C PHE A 31 -0.95 2.99 2.94
N LEU A 32 -0.98 1.96 2.10
CA LEU A 32 -2.13 1.16 1.66
C LEU A 32 -3.43 1.27 2.45
N ILE A 33 -3.30 0.93 3.73
CA ILE A 33 -4.42 0.62 4.62
C ILE A 33 -4.72 1.83 5.51
N ASP A 34 -3.85 2.83 5.53
CA ASP A 34 -4.08 4.06 6.28
C ASP A 34 -5.28 4.82 5.67
N PRO A 35 -6.32 5.10 6.46
CA PRO A 35 -7.55 5.72 5.95
C PRO A 35 -7.30 7.12 5.38
N VAL A 36 -6.38 7.88 5.96
CA VAL A 36 -6.06 9.24 5.50
C VAL A 36 -5.36 9.16 4.14
N VAL A 37 -4.40 8.24 3.99
CA VAL A 37 -3.71 8.00 2.72
C VAL A 37 -4.72 7.61 1.63
N LEU A 38 -5.65 6.71 1.95
CA LEU A 38 -6.71 6.32 1.03
C LEU A 38 -7.58 7.50 0.59
N TYR A 39 -7.97 8.39 1.52
CA TYR A 39 -8.74 9.57 1.18
C TYR A 39 -7.97 10.54 0.28
N VAL A 40 -6.68 10.75 0.53
CA VAL A 40 -5.81 11.54 -0.36
C VAL A 40 -5.76 10.91 -1.76
N LEU A 41 -5.50 9.61 -1.86
CA LEU A 41 -5.39 8.91 -3.14
C LEU A 41 -6.72 8.92 -3.91
N ALA A 42 -7.83 8.74 -3.21
CA ALA A 42 -9.16 8.82 -3.80
C ALA A 42 -9.48 10.23 -4.30
N ALA A 43 -9.20 11.27 -3.50
CA ALA A 43 -9.44 12.66 -3.86
C ALA A 43 -8.62 13.12 -5.08
N THR A 44 -7.40 12.60 -5.22
CA THR A 44 -6.45 12.93 -6.29
C THR A 44 -6.49 11.98 -7.49
N SER A 45 -7.43 11.02 -7.50
CA SER A 45 -7.55 10.00 -8.55
C SER A 45 -7.98 10.60 -9.89
N LYS A 46 -8.99 11.48 -9.87
CA LYS A 46 -9.60 12.10 -11.06
C LYS A 46 -9.02 13.47 -11.45
N ARG A 47 -8.41 14.19 -10.50
CA ARG A 47 -7.85 15.53 -10.73
C ARG A 47 -6.61 15.76 -9.87
N CYS A 48 -5.75 16.68 -10.29
CA CYS A 48 -4.62 17.12 -9.49
C CYS A 48 -5.09 18.09 -8.40
N LEU A 49 -4.58 17.93 -7.17
CA LEU A 49 -4.91 18.81 -6.05
C LEU A 49 -3.65 19.34 -5.38
N THR A 50 -3.73 20.55 -4.89
CA THR A 50 -2.70 21.16 -4.03
C THR A 50 -2.86 20.66 -2.59
N VAL A 51 -1.78 20.75 -1.82
CA VAL A 51 -1.79 20.31 -0.40
C VAL A 51 -2.87 21.02 0.44
N PRO A 52 -3.11 22.34 0.32
CA PRO A 52 -4.20 23.00 1.04
C PRO A 52 -5.59 22.44 0.68
N GLU A 53 -5.84 22.11 -0.59
CA GLU A 53 -7.11 21.52 -1.02
C GLU A 53 -7.27 20.10 -0.45
N MET A 54 -6.20 19.30 -0.47
CA MET A 54 -6.20 17.96 0.13
C MET A 54 -6.43 18.02 1.64
N ALA A 55 -5.79 18.95 2.34
CA ALA A 55 -5.91 19.12 3.79
C ALA A 55 -7.38 19.35 4.22
N LEU A 56 -8.14 20.13 3.45
CA LEU A 56 -9.57 20.36 3.68
C LEU A 56 -10.40 19.09 3.46
N LEU A 57 -10.08 18.29 2.46
CA LEU A 57 -10.82 17.06 2.14
C LEU A 57 -10.58 15.95 3.17
N VAL A 58 -9.35 15.83 3.66
CA VAL A 58 -9.00 14.79 4.65
C VAL A 58 -9.08 15.27 6.09
N ASN A 59 -9.56 16.49 6.31
CA ASN A 59 -9.72 17.13 7.62
C ASN A 59 -8.44 17.09 8.47
N LEU A 60 -7.31 17.48 7.87
CA LEU A 60 -6.01 17.57 8.56
C LEU A 60 -5.49 19.00 8.59
N PRO A 61 -4.74 19.39 9.63
CA PRO A 61 -3.96 20.62 9.61
C PRO A 61 -3.01 20.64 8.40
N ALA A 62 -2.89 21.79 7.73
CA ALA A 62 -2.10 21.91 6.50
C ALA A 62 -0.66 21.40 6.67
N ALA A 63 0.01 21.74 7.79
CA ALA A 63 1.37 21.28 8.08
C ALA A 63 1.50 19.75 8.17
N THR A 64 0.49 19.08 8.72
CA THR A 64 0.44 17.60 8.80
C THR A 64 0.20 17.00 7.43
N CYS A 65 -0.73 17.58 6.65
CA CYS A 65 -0.98 17.16 5.28
C CYS A 65 0.28 17.30 4.40
N TYR A 66 1.03 18.41 4.53
CA TYR A 66 2.32 18.58 3.84
C TYR A 66 3.30 17.44 4.15
N LYS A 67 3.48 17.11 5.43
CA LYS A 67 4.37 16.01 5.84
C LYS A 67 3.93 14.68 5.27
N LEU A 68 2.62 14.40 5.29
CA LEU A 68 2.05 13.18 4.73
C LEU A 68 2.29 13.08 3.22
N ILE A 69 1.99 14.14 2.46
CA ILE A 69 2.20 14.18 1.01
C ILE A 69 3.68 14.01 0.67
N CYS A 70 4.60 14.66 1.41
CA CYS A 70 6.03 14.45 1.22
C CYS A 70 6.46 12.99 1.48
N GLN A 71 5.84 12.29 2.42
CA GLN A 71 6.10 10.87 2.65
C GLN A 71 5.53 10.01 1.51
N MET A 72 4.31 10.30 1.07
CA MET A 72 3.68 9.60 -0.05
C MET A 72 4.45 9.78 -1.36
N ASP A 73 5.00 10.97 -1.60
CA ASP A 73 5.83 11.30 -2.77
C ASP A 73 7.15 10.52 -2.75
N LYS A 74 7.82 10.45 -1.58
CA LYS A 74 9.02 9.61 -1.39
C LYS A 74 8.76 8.13 -1.62
N LEU A 75 7.56 7.66 -1.30
CA LEU A 75 7.14 6.27 -1.57
C LEU A 75 6.68 6.05 -3.01
N GLY A 76 6.52 7.11 -3.80
CA GLY A 76 6.01 7.03 -5.18
C GLY A 76 4.50 6.77 -5.28
N LEU A 77 3.72 7.00 -4.22
CA LEU A 77 2.26 6.82 -4.19
C LEU A 77 1.51 7.99 -4.83
N VAL A 78 2.12 9.17 -4.84
CA VAL A 78 1.63 10.36 -5.53
C VAL A 78 2.68 10.86 -6.50
N ALA A 79 2.22 11.52 -7.55
CA ALA A 79 3.07 12.12 -8.57
C ALA A 79 2.87 13.62 -8.60
N PHE A 80 3.97 14.37 -8.67
CA PHE A 80 3.95 15.82 -8.86
C PHE A 80 3.60 16.14 -10.31
N CYS A 81 2.46 16.78 -10.55
CA CYS A 81 1.98 17.04 -11.92
C CYS A 81 2.43 18.40 -12.45
N SER A 82 2.31 19.45 -11.65
CA SER A 82 2.77 20.80 -11.96
C SER A 82 2.43 21.75 -10.82
N ASN A 83 2.84 23.01 -10.94
CA ASN A 83 2.37 24.07 -10.06
C ASN A 83 0.95 24.47 -10.46
N GLY A 84 -0.03 24.12 -9.62
CA GLY A 84 -1.40 24.59 -9.75
C GLY A 84 -1.46 26.12 -9.75
N ARG A 85 -2.22 26.69 -10.70
CA ARG A 85 -2.60 28.09 -10.66
C ARG A 85 -3.64 28.26 -9.55
N THR A 86 -3.22 28.78 -8.41
CA THR A 86 -4.18 29.38 -7.48
C THR A 86 -4.58 30.73 -8.07
N ASN A 87 -5.86 31.10 -8.04
CA ASN A 87 -6.41 32.34 -8.64
C ASN A 87 -5.96 33.62 -7.87
N GLY A 88 -4.67 33.81 -7.64
CA GLY A 88 -4.11 35.07 -7.13
C GLY A 88 -3.00 34.96 -6.08
N ARG A 89 -2.59 33.78 -5.61
CA ARG A 89 -1.56 33.63 -4.57
C ARG A 89 -0.60 32.47 -4.84
N GLY A 90 0.40 32.73 -5.70
CA GLY A 90 1.57 31.88 -5.84
C GLY A 90 1.34 30.54 -6.53
N LYS A 91 2.45 29.94 -6.96
CA LYS A 91 2.50 28.61 -7.58
C LYS A 91 2.49 27.56 -6.47
N ALA A 92 1.39 26.85 -6.29
CA ALA A 92 1.30 25.75 -5.31
C ALA A 92 1.49 24.41 -6.02
N ALA A 93 2.35 23.54 -5.50
CA ALA A 93 2.55 22.20 -6.06
C ALA A 93 1.25 21.39 -6.04
N ALA A 94 0.89 20.80 -7.19
CA ALA A 94 -0.27 19.94 -7.34
C ALA A 94 0.16 18.49 -7.57
N TYR A 95 -0.55 17.57 -6.94
CA TYR A 95 -0.26 16.14 -6.93
C TYR A 95 -1.44 15.34 -7.47
N THR A 96 -1.15 14.22 -8.12
CA THR A 96 -2.14 13.20 -8.49
C THR A 96 -1.77 11.85 -7.89
N SER A 97 -2.77 10.99 -7.68
CA SER A 97 -2.56 9.59 -7.32
C SER A 97 -2.00 8.79 -8.49
N VAL A 98 -1.10 7.85 -8.22
CA VAL A 98 -0.65 6.82 -9.18
C VAL A 98 -1.57 5.59 -9.22
N LEU A 99 -2.52 5.52 -8.28
CA LEU A 99 -3.49 4.43 -8.13
C LEU A 99 -4.61 4.57 -9.15
N LYS A 100 -4.99 3.46 -9.79
CA LYS A 100 -6.16 3.38 -10.67
C LYS A 100 -7.34 2.73 -9.94
N GLU A 101 -7.09 1.58 -9.31
CA GLU A 101 -8.11 0.79 -8.63
C GLU A 101 -7.47 -0.01 -7.48
N MET A 102 -8.26 -0.30 -6.45
CA MET A 102 -7.84 -1.07 -5.29
C MET A 102 -8.99 -1.96 -4.81
N HIS A 103 -8.69 -3.21 -4.55
CA HIS A 103 -9.61 -4.17 -3.93
C HIS A 103 -9.00 -4.68 -2.63
N LEU A 104 -9.74 -4.54 -1.54
CA LEU A 104 -9.38 -5.08 -0.24
C LEU A 104 -10.30 -6.26 0.06
N GLU A 105 -9.72 -7.45 0.11
CA GLU A 105 -10.40 -8.68 0.49
C GLU A 105 -9.89 -9.16 1.85
N MET A 106 -10.81 -9.58 2.71
CA MET A 106 -10.49 -10.23 3.97
C MET A 106 -11.04 -11.65 3.94
N LYS A 107 -10.16 -12.66 3.95
CA LYS A 107 -10.53 -14.08 3.89
C LYS A 107 -9.54 -14.91 4.70
N ASN A 108 -10.03 -15.92 5.42
CA ASN A 108 -9.20 -16.93 6.11
C ASN A 108 -8.09 -16.33 7.01
N SER A 109 -8.44 -15.34 7.83
CA SER A 109 -7.48 -14.63 8.69
C SER A 109 -6.35 -13.92 7.94
N ALA A 110 -6.51 -13.67 6.65
CA ALA A 110 -5.60 -12.92 5.80
C ALA A 110 -6.29 -11.69 5.22
N ILE A 111 -5.53 -10.60 5.13
CA ILE A 111 -5.88 -9.41 4.37
C ILE A 111 -5.15 -9.50 3.03
N VAL A 112 -5.91 -9.53 1.95
CA VAL A 112 -5.39 -9.52 0.58
C VAL A 112 -5.76 -8.18 -0.05
N LEU A 113 -4.75 -7.40 -0.36
CA LEU A 113 -4.87 -6.11 -1.00
C LEU A 113 -4.38 -6.25 -2.45
N ARG A 114 -5.29 -6.05 -3.40
CA ARG A 114 -4.97 -6.00 -4.83
C ARG A 114 -5.02 -4.57 -5.30
N VAL A 115 -3.95 -4.15 -5.95
CA VAL A 115 -3.78 -2.78 -6.40
C VAL A 115 -3.52 -2.79 -7.89
N THR A 116 -4.25 -1.97 -8.63
CA THR A 116 -3.98 -1.69 -10.04
C THR A 116 -3.54 -0.24 -10.17
N TRP A 117 -2.40 -0.04 -10.79
CA TRP A 117 -1.77 1.26 -10.97
C TRP A 117 -2.19 1.90 -12.29
N LYS A 118 -1.99 3.21 -12.45
CA LYS A 118 -2.36 3.95 -13.67
C LYS A 118 -1.59 3.53 -14.91
N ASN A 119 -0.40 2.94 -14.77
CA ASN A 119 0.35 2.34 -15.88
C ASN A 119 -0.18 0.96 -16.32
N GLY A 120 -1.25 0.45 -15.68
CA GLY A 120 -1.84 -0.86 -15.97
C GLY A 120 -1.18 -2.05 -15.27
N THR A 121 -0.08 -1.86 -14.53
CA THR A 121 0.47 -2.96 -13.71
C THR A 121 -0.40 -3.19 -12.48
N SER A 122 -0.39 -4.41 -11.97
CA SER A 122 -1.10 -4.76 -10.74
C SER A 122 -0.16 -5.46 -9.75
N ASP A 123 -0.33 -5.15 -8.47
CA ASP A 123 0.38 -5.78 -7.36
C ASP A 123 -0.60 -6.39 -6.37
N GLU A 124 -0.23 -7.52 -5.79
CA GLU A 124 -0.97 -8.17 -4.70
C GLU A 124 -0.12 -8.16 -3.43
N PHE A 125 -0.70 -7.63 -2.36
CA PHE A 125 -0.12 -7.61 -1.03
C PHE A 125 -0.98 -8.50 -0.14
N ARG A 126 -0.41 -9.60 0.34
CA ARG A 126 -1.06 -10.51 1.27
C ARG A 126 -0.41 -10.40 2.64
N ARG A 127 -1.25 -10.29 3.67
CA ARG A 127 -0.82 -10.33 5.07
C ARG A 127 -1.68 -11.28 5.85
N ASP A 128 -1.09 -12.39 6.29
CA ASP A 128 -1.73 -13.32 7.22
C ASP A 128 -1.63 -12.73 8.65
N LEU A 129 -2.77 -12.66 9.35
CA LEU A 129 -2.86 -12.06 10.70
C LEU A 129 -2.65 -13.10 11.81
N VAL A 130 -2.97 -14.36 11.51
CA VAL A 130 -2.65 -15.49 12.37
C VAL A 130 -1.40 -16.13 11.77
N PRO A 131 -0.30 -16.26 12.54
CA PRO A 131 0.80 -17.11 12.11
C PRO A 131 0.19 -18.48 11.88
N GLN A 132 0.34 -19.05 10.69
CA GLN A 132 0.13 -20.48 10.56
C GLN A 132 1.17 -21.13 11.46
N THR A 133 0.78 -21.46 12.69
CA THR A 133 1.43 -22.53 13.42
C THR A 133 1.31 -23.69 12.47
N VAL A 134 2.41 -23.98 11.79
CA VAL A 134 2.56 -25.22 11.06
C VAL A 134 2.28 -26.28 12.12
N ASP A 135 1.10 -26.86 12.11
CA ASP A 135 0.79 -28.10 12.80
C ASP A 135 1.62 -29.19 12.11
N ARG A 136 2.94 -29.13 12.29
CA ARG A 136 3.77 -30.32 12.41
C ARG A 136 3.56 -30.81 13.84
N CYS A 137 2.35 -31.28 14.11
CA CYS A 137 2.18 -32.29 15.14
C CYS A 137 2.99 -33.51 14.67
N LEU A 138 4.21 -33.63 15.20
CA LEU A 138 4.99 -34.87 15.21
C LEU A 138 4.27 -35.88 16.11
N PHE A 139 3.09 -36.35 15.69
CA PHE A 139 2.46 -37.55 16.24
C PHE A 139 2.93 -38.76 15.41
N ALA A 140 4.23 -39.02 15.44
CA ALA A 140 4.80 -40.21 14.83
C ALA A 140 6.12 -40.63 15.51
N GLU A 141 6.21 -40.56 16.83
CA GLU A 141 7.34 -41.20 17.54
C GLU A 141 7.07 -41.51 19.03
N VAL A 142 5.92 -42.09 19.38
CA VAL A 142 5.70 -42.65 20.73
C VAL A 142 5.24 -44.11 20.71
N SER A 143 5.35 -44.81 19.57
CA SER A 143 4.99 -46.24 19.47
C SER A 143 6.17 -47.21 19.58
N LEU A 144 7.39 -46.74 19.85
CA LEU A 144 8.60 -47.59 19.88
C LEU A 144 9.15 -47.93 21.27
N ILE A 145 8.49 -47.51 22.37
CA ILE A 145 8.91 -47.88 23.73
C ILE A 145 8.07 -49.03 24.32
N ALA A 146 6.99 -49.47 23.65
CA ALA A 146 6.17 -50.58 24.13
C ALA A 146 6.72 -51.99 23.80
N ALA A 147 7.97 -52.10 23.30
CA ALA A 147 8.50 -53.36 22.78
C ALA A 147 9.62 -54.02 23.62
N VAL A 148 9.99 -53.50 24.79
CA VAL A 148 11.08 -54.11 25.60
C VAL A 148 10.82 -54.03 27.11
N ALA A 149 9.71 -54.59 27.59
CA ALA A 149 9.56 -54.92 29.01
C ALA A 149 8.38 -55.88 29.25
N ASP A 150 8.47 -57.15 28.80
CA ASP A 150 7.78 -58.23 29.53
C ASP A 150 8.27 -59.65 29.18
N SER A 151 9.59 -59.85 29.15
CA SER A 151 10.17 -61.20 29.08
C SER A 151 11.34 -61.34 30.05
N ALA A 152 11.05 -61.50 31.34
CA ALA A 152 11.92 -62.19 32.31
C ALA A 152 11.33 -62.13 33.72
N ILE A 153 10.44 -63.06 34.10
CA ILE A 153 10.49 -63.75 35.41
C ILE A 153 9.96 -65.18 35.18
N SER A 154 10.89 -66.12 35.01
CA SER A 154 10.70 -67.52 35.37
C SER A 154 11.66 -67.79 36.51
N ASP A 155 11.13 -68.01 37.72
CA ASP A 155 11.45 -69.09 38.68
C ASP A 155 10.48 -68.99 39.86
#